data_AF-A0A9W8UK08-F1
#
_entry.id   AF-A0A9W8UK08-F1
#
_cell.length_a   1.000
_cell.length_b   1.000
_cell.length_c   1.000
_cell.angle_alpha   90.00
_cell.angle_beta   90.00
_cell.angle_gamma   90.00
#
_symmetry.space_group_name_H-M   'P 1'
#
loop_
_entity.id
_entity.type
_entity.pdbx_description
1 polymer ?
#
loop_
_entity_poly.entity_id
_entity_poly.type
_entity_poly.pdbx_seq_one_letter_code
_entity_poly.pdbx_strand_id
1 'polypeptide(L)'
;MINTMTKLFALAALAVSSATASDVYTTFSGQNGDIAPNFDISNTGCFAAEGATMVSFSQAGGSTFNGPYCLSAWKDGACPGDATAKQGFSSLHSGTKYMLNDDMSFTGSYKWSPEGC
;
A
#
# COMPACT_ATOMS: atom_id res chain seq x y z
N MET A 1 49.07 -26.35 13.79
CA MET A 1 48.94 -25.13 14.63
C MET A 1 47.67 -24.42 14.22
N ILE A 2 46.71 -24.37 15.13
CA ILE A 2 45.42 -23.67 14.99
C ILE A 2 45.68 -22.17 15.17
N ASN A 3 45.03 -21.31 14.38
CA ASN A 3 44.52 -20.04 14.89
C ASN A 3 43.32 -19.56 14.05
N THR A 4 42.17 -20.17 14.35
CA THR A 4 40.84 -19.66 14.04
C THR A 4 40.52 -18.56 15.06
N MET A 5 40.31 -17.32 14.62
CA MET A 5 39.59 -16.21 15.29
C MET A 5 39.94 -14.93 14.48
N THR A 6 39.04 -14.03 14.06
CA THR A 6 38.12 -13.24 14.90
C THR A 6 37.24 -12.33 14.00
N LYS A 7 35.90 -12.40 14.15
CA LYS A 7 34.91 -11.28 14.14
C LYS A 7 34.63 -10.54 12.81
N LEU A 8 33.46 -9.96 12.53
CA LEU A 8 32.10 -9.93 13.10
C LEU A 8 31.21 -9.38 11.95
N PHE A 9 30.02 -9.95 11.79
CA PHE A 9 28.75 -9.34 11.36
C PHE A 9 28.75 -7.93 10.73
N ALA A 10 28.31 -7.86 9.47
CA ALA A 10 27.54 -6.73 8.97
C ALA A 10 26.15 -7.24 8.53
N LEU A 11 25.32 -7.59 9.52
CA LEU A 11 23.87 -7.60 9.35
C LEU A 11 23.45 -6.13 9.25
N ALA A 12 23.43 -5.59 8.04
CA ALA A 12 22.86 -4.28 7.79
C ALA A 12 21.35 -4.39 8.02
N ALA A 13 20.92 -3.81 9.13
CA ALA A 13 19.55 -3.68 9.55
C ALA A 13 18.69 -3.09 8.43
N LEU A 14 17.85 -3.92 7.84
CA LEU A 14 16.49 -3.53 7.50
C LEU A 14 15.58 -4.32 8.43
N ALA A 15 15.66 -3.98 9.72
CA ALA A 15 14.50 -4.12 10.57
C ALA A 15 13.46 -3.17 9.97
N VAL A 16 12.74 -3.66 8.96
CA VAL A 16 11.45 -3.10 8.57
C VAL A 16 10.64 -3.26 9.82
N SER A 17 10.60 -2.20 10.61
CA SER A 17 9.68 -2.03 11.71
C SER A 17 8.32 -2.34 11.13
N SER A 18 7.86 -3.56 11.41
CA SER A 18 6.48 -3.99 11.21
C SER A 18 5.65 -3.15 12.16
N ALA A 19 5.44 -1.88 11.81
CA ALA A 19 4.23 -1.18 12.17
C ALA A 19 3.15 -2.09 11.59
N THR A 20 2.60 -2.94 12.45
CA THR A 20 1.52 -3.84 12.12
C THR A 20 0.53 -3.03 11.30
N ALA A 21 0.24 -3.44 10.06
CA ALA A 21 -0.71 -2.74 9.19
C ALA A 21 -2.11 -2.58 9.83
N SER A 22 -2.33 -3.23 10.99
CA SER A 22 -3.35 -2.87 11.97
C SER A 22 -3.48 -1.35 12.07
N ASP A 23 -4.66 -0.89 11.69
CA ASP A 23 -5.14 0.49 11.82
C ASP A 23 -4.70 1.47 10.73
N VAL A 24 -4.10 1.03 9.62
CA VAL A 24 -3.90 1.90 8.45
C VAL A 24 -5.08 1.79 7.50
N TYR A 25 -5.75 2.92 7.28
CA TYR A 25 -6.91 3.02 6.40
C TYR A 25 -6.59 3.89 5.20
N THR A 26 -7.34 3.65 4.13
CA THR A 26 -7.21 4.36 2.87
C THR A 26 -8.55 4.96 2.46
N THR A 27 -8.52 6.14 1.87
CA THR A 27 -9.70 6.76 1.26
C THR A 27 -9.40 6.99 -0.22
N PHE A 28 -10.20 6.35 -1.08
CA PHE A 28 -10.14 6.58 -2.52
C PHE A 28 -11.04 7.74 -2.90
N SER A 29 -10.53 8.67 -3.70
CA SER A 29 -11.30 9.82 -4.20
C SER A 29 -11.25 9.90 -5.74
N GLY A 30 -12.34 10.39 -6.32
CA GLY A 30 -12.46 10.71 -7.75
C GLY A 30 -12.96 12.13 -7.97
N GLN A 31 -13.44 12.41 -9.18
CA GLN A 31 -13.95 13.73 -9.57
C GLN A 31 -15.10 14.23 -8.69
N ASN A 32 -15.93 13.31 -8.19
CA ASN A 32 -17.15 13.62 -7.44
C ASN A 32 -16.99 13.51 -5.90
N GLY A 33 -15.76 13.33 -5.40
CA GLY A 33 -15.48 13.16 -3.97
C GLY A 33 -14.98 11.75 -3.62
N ASP A 34 -15.21 11.34 -2.37
CA ASP A 34 -14.74 10.06 -1.85
C ASP A 34 -15.61 8.90 -2.36
N ILE A 35 -14.96 7.83 -2.83
CA ILE A 35 -15.57 6.65 -3.44
C ILE A 35 -15.58 5.48 -2.46
N ALA A 36 -14.42 5.20 -1.86
CA ALA A 36 -14.24 4.14 -0.88
C ALA A 36 -13.49 4.72 0.33
N PRO A 37 -14.21 5.31 1.29
CA PRO A 37 -13.60 5.88 2.49
C PRO A 37 -13.22 4.79 3.51
N ASN A 38 -12.13 5.04 4.23
CA ASN A 38 -11.71 4.25 5.39
C ASN A 38 -11.54 2.74 5.14
N PHE A 39 -11.00 2.38 3.97
CA PHE A 39 -10.70 1.00 3.61
C PHE A 39 -9.41 0.53 4.29
N ASP A 40 -9.50 -0.53 5.10
CA ASP A 40 -8.37 -1.12 5.82
C ASP A 40 -7.35 -1.72 4.84
N ILE A 41 -6.09 -1.27 4.92
CA ILE A 41 -5.02 -1.73 4.02
C ILE A 41 -4.63 -3.20 4.25
N SER A 42 -4.95 -3.76 5.43
CA SER A 42 -4.77 -5.17 5.74
C SER A 42 -5.84 -6.06 5.10
N ASN A 43 -6.92 -5.48 4.58
CA ASN A 43 -7.91 -6.21 3.81
C ASN A 43 -7.34 -6.58 2.44
N THR A 44 -6.89 -7.84 2.34
CA THR A 44 -6.36 -8.44 1.11
C THR A 44 -7.45 -8.98 0.18
N GLY A 45 -8.71 -8.75 0.52
CA GLY A 45 -9.85 -8.97 -0.36
C GLY A 45 -9.87 -7.95 -1.49
N CYS A 46 -10.58 -8.28 -2.57
CA CYS A 46 -10.76 -7.35 -3.67
C CYS A 46 -12.00 -6.50 -3.48
N PHE A 47 -11.90 -5.26 -3.93
CA PHE A 47 -12.92 -4.25 -3.76
C PHE A 47 -13.02 -3.36 -5.00
N ALA A 48 -14.19 -2.77 -5.20
CA ALA A 48 -14.43 -1.82 -6.27
C ALA A 48 -14.19 -0.39 -5.78
N ALA A 49 -13.50 0.42 -6.59
CA ALA A 49 -13.35 1.87 -6.39
C ALA A 49 -13.33 2.56 -7.76
N GLU A 50 -14.35 2.30 -8.56
CA GLU A 50 -14.47 2.79 -9.93
C GLU A 50 -14.41 4.32 -9.98
N GLY A 51 -13.60 4.85 -10.91
CA GLY A 51 -13.40 6.29 -11.04
C GLY A 51 -12.45 6.90 -9.99
N ALA A 52 -11.79 6.09 -9.17
CA ALA A 52 -10.74 6.58 -8.30
C ALA A 52 -9.57 7.13 -9.13
N THR A 53 -9.07 8.28 -8.70
CA THR A 53 -7.89 8.97 -9.29
C THR A 53 -6.87 9.33 -8.22
N MET A 54 -7.28 9.31 -6.95
CA MET A 54 -6.44 9.60 -5.80
C MET A 54 -6.70 8.62 -4.68
N VAL A 55 -5.69 8.42 -3.84
CA VAL A 55 -5.79 7.70 -2.58
C VAL A 55 -5.13 8.52 -1.47
N SER A 56 -5.74 8.58 -0.30
CA SER A 56 -5.12 9.12 0.92
C SER A 56 -5.06 8.05 1.99
N PHE A 57 -4.20 8.26 2.97
CA PHE A 57 -3.94 7.31 4.06
C PHE A 57 -4.22 7.97 5.41
N SER A 58 -4.68 7.18 6.37
CA SER A 58 -4.86 7.56 7.78
C SER A 58 -4.45 6.40 8.69
N GLN A 59 -4.07 6.69 9.94
CA GLN A 59 -3.87 5.69 10.98
C GLN A 59 -4.39 6.22 12.32
N ALA A 60 -4.98 5.35 13.13
CA ALA A 60 -5.35 5.72 14.48
C ALA A 60 -4.11 6.16 15.28
N GLY A 61 -4.08 7.41 15.75
CA GLY A 61 -3.00 7.93 16.59
C GLY A 61 -1.68 8.24 15.88
N GLY A 62 -1.63 8.22 14.54
CA GLY A 62 -0.40 8.44 13.76
C GLY A 62 -0.55 9.42 12.59
N SER A 63 0.54 10.09 12.22
CA SER A 63 0.59 11.03 11.09
C SER A 63 1.51 10.59 9.95
N THR A 64 2.36 9.59 10.17
CA THR A 64 3.34 9.07 9.20
C THR A 64 3.22 7.56 9.12
N PHE A 65 3.21 7.01 7.90
CA PHE A 65 3.06 5.57 7.66
C PHE A 65 4.28 5.04 6.92
N ASN A 66 4.94 4.05 7.52
CA ASN A 66 6.25 3.62 7.07
C ASN A 66 6.23 2.70 5.85
N GLY A 67 5.08 2.19 5.41
CA GLY A 67 5.02 1.28 4.26
C GLY A 67 6.04 0.12 4.36
N PRO A 68 6.37 -0.55 3.25
CA PRO A 68 5.83 -0.36 1.91
C PRO A 68 4.42 -0.96 1.77
N TYR A 69 3.57 -0.32 0.98
CA TYR A 69 2.26 -0.86 0.58
C TYR A 69 2.18 -0.95 -0.94
N CYS A 70 1.45 -1.94 -1.45
CA CYS A 70 1.21 -2.07 -2.89
C CYS A 70 -0.28 -2.13 -3.17
N LEU A 71 -0.74 -1.26 -4.07
CA LEU A 71 -2.06 -1.34 -4.63
C LEU A 71 -1.96 -2.03 -5.99
N SER A 72 -2.73 -3.08 -6.18
CA SER A 72 -2.93 -3.70 -7.49
C SER A 72 -4.30 -3.31 -8.05
N ALA A 73 -4.40 -3.12 -9.36
CA ALA A 73 -5.62 -2.73 -10.06
C ALA A 73 -5.95 -3.70 -11.21
N TRP A 74 -7.24 -3.91 -11.44
CA TRP A 74 -7.80 -4.72 -12.53
C TRP A 74 -8.87 -3.92 -13.26
N LYS A 75 -8.70 -3.80 -14.59
CA LYS A 75 -9.55 -2.96 -15.44
C LYS A 75 -11.03 -3.39 -15.44
N ASP A 76 -11.29 -4.69 -15.55
CA ASP A 76 -12.64 -5.23 -15.79
C ASP A 76 -13.41 -5.64 -14.52
N GLY A 77 -13.03 -5.09 -13.35
CA GLY A 77 -13.78 -5.31 -12.10
C GLY A 77 -13.67 -6.71 -11.49
N ALA A 78 -12.72 -7.53 -11.96
CA ALA A 78 -12.53 -8.88 -11.46
C ALA A 78 -11.08 -9.07 -10.97
N CYS A 79 -10.87 -9.04 -9.66
CA CYS A 79 -9.88 -9.95 -9.11
C CYS A 79 -10.52 -11.34 -9.05
N PRO A 80 -9.95 -12.43 -9.60
CA PRO A 80 -8.54 -12.81 -9.71
C PRO A 80 -8.01 -12.96 -11.15
N GLY A 81 -6.69 -13.14 -11.28
CA GLY A 81 -5.90 -13.07 -12.52
C GLY A 81 -4.71 -12.12 -12.32
N ASP A 82 -3.89 -11.89 -13.36
CA ASP A 82 -2.79 -10.92 -13.27
C ASP A 82 -3.34 -9.49 -13.17
N ALA A 83 -2.77 -8.71 -12.25
CA ALA A 83 -3.11 -7.29 -12.12
C ALA A 83 -2.71 -6.54 -13.39
N THR A 84 -3.57 -5.63 -13.84
CA THR A 84 -3.29 -4.75 -14.99
C THR A 84 -2.22 -3.72 -14.65
N ALA A 85 -2.22 -3.25 -13.39
CA ALA A 85 -1.27 -2.25 -12.92
C ALA A 85 -1.01 -2.43 -11.41
N LYS A 86 0.16 -1.94 -10.97
CA LYS A 86 0.57 -1.90 -9.57
C LYS A 86 1.21 -0.56 -9.25
N GLN A 87 1.01 -0.08 -8.03
CA GLN A 87 1.67 1.12 -7.51
C GLN A 87 2.11 0.90 -6.08
N GLY A 88 3.40 1.16 -5.84
CA GLY A 88 4.01 1.14 -4.52
C GLY A 88 3.82 2.47 -3.80
N PHE A 89 3.64 2.40 -2.49
CA PHE A 89 3.48 3.54 -1.61
C PHE A 89 4.42 3.39 -0.41
N SER A 90 5.29 4.38 -0.23
CA SER A 90 6.26 4.45 0.86
C SER A 90 6.37 5.89 1.35
N SER A 91 6.78 6.09 2.61
CA SER A 91 6.98 7.42 3.21
C SER A 91 5.71 8.30 3.13
N LEU A 92 4.61 7.74 3.63
CA LEU A 92 3.28 8.34 3.49
C LEU A 92 2.91 9.22 4.68
N HIS A 93 2.06 10.21 4.44
CA HIS A 93 1.61 11.18 5.43
C HIS A 93 0.08 11.22 5.50
N SER A 94 -0.45 11.30 6.72
CA SER A 94 -1.88 11.33 6.99
C SER A 94 -2.56 12.50 6.27
N GLY A 95 -3.67 12.23 5.59
CA GLY A 95 -4.45 13.23 4.85
C GLY A 95 -3.82 13.73 3.55
N THR A 96 -2.58 13.33 3.22
CA THR A 96 -2.01 13.62 1.90
C THR A 96 -2.69 12.77 0.84
N LYS A 97 -3.11 13.40 -0.27
CA LYS A 97 -3.66 12.72 -1.43
C LYS A 97 -2.54 12.39 -2.41
N TYR A 98 -2.45 11.12 -2.78
CA TYR A 98 -1.51 10.59 -3.75
C TYR A 98 -2.27 10.25 -5.02
N MET A 99 -1.78 10.71 -6.18
CA MET A 99 -2.38 10.34 -7.46
C MET A 99 -2.15 8.86 -7.76
N LEU A 100 -3.20 8.21 -8.25
CA LEU A 100 -3.07 6.89 -8.86
C LEU A 100 -2.44 7.06 -10.24
N ASN A 101 -1.57 6.12 -10.61
CA ASN A 101 -1.00 6.07 -11.95
C ASN A 101 -2.11 5.94 -13.01
N ASP A 102 -1.84 6.41 -14.23
CA ASP A 102 -2.85 6.44 -15.30
C ASP A 102 -3.47 5.07 -15.57
N ASP A 103 -2.67 4.00 -15.52
CA ASP A 103 -3.11 2.62 -15.73
C ASP A 103 -3.94 2.04 -14.57
N MET A 104 -4.01 2.75 -13.43
CA MET A 104 -4.83 2.40 -12.27
C MET A 104 -6.07 3.27 -12.17
N SER A 105 -6.01 4.50 -12.67
CA SER A 105 -7.14 5.42 -12.63
C SER A 105 -8.31 4.87 -13.44
N PHE A 106 -9.53 5.07 -12.93
CA PHE A 106 -10.76 4.59 -13.58
C PHE A 106 -10.86 3.06 -13.75
N THR A 107 -10.06 2.28 -13.04
CA THR A 107 -10.17 0.81 -13.07
C THR A 107 -11.31 0.32 -12.16
N GLY A 108 -11.87 -0.85 -12.48
CA GLY A 108 -13.05 -1.38 -11.81
C GLY A 108 -12.78 -1.94 -10.41
N SER A 109 -11.64 -2.61 -10.18
CA SER A 109 -11.35 -3.25 -8.89
C SER A 109 -9.89 -3.20 -8.48
N TYR A 110 -9.65 -3.25 -7.17
CA TYR A 110 -8.36 -3.09 -6.54
C TYR A 110 -8.14 -4.12 -5.44
N LYS A 111 -6.87 -4.28 -5.05
CA LYS A 111 -6.43 -5.10 -3.93
C LYS A 111 -5.19 -4.50 -3.28
N TRP A 112 -5.20 -4.41 -1.96
CA TRP A 112 -4.01 -4.06 -1.20
C TRP A 112 -3.14 -5.28 -0.92
N SER A 113 -1.82 -5.06 -0.95
CA SER A 113 -0.81 -5.95 -0.40
C SER A 113 0.02 -5.15 0.61
N PRO A 114 -0.11 -5.45 1.92
CA PRO A 114 0.54 -4.68 2.97
C PRO A 114 2.06 -4.93 3.07
N GLU A 115 2.59 -5.87 2.29
CA GLU A 115 4.00 -6.26 2.26
C GLU A 115 4.81 -5.51 1.19
N GLY A 116 4.18 -4.62 0.43
CA GLY A 116 4.80 -3.90 -0.68
C GLY A 116 4.63 -4.60 -2.04
N CYS A 117 5.22 -3.96 -3.06
CA CYS A 117 5.38 -4.53 -4.40
C CYS A 117 6.80 -5.12 -4.45
#